data_AF-X0VHQ9-F1
#
_entry.id   AF-X0VHQ9-F1
#
_cell.length_a   1.000
_cell.length_b   1.000
_cell.length_c   1.000
_cell.angle_alpha   90.00
_cell.angle_beta   90.00
_cell.angle_gamma   90.00
#
_symmetry.space_group_name_H-M   'P 1'
#
loop_
_entity.id
_entity.type
_entity.pdbx_description
1 polymer ?
#
loop_
_entity_poly.entity_id
_entity_poly.type
_entity_poly.pdbx_seq_one_letter_code
_entity_poly.pdbx_strand_id
1 'polypeptide(L)'
;LTATIQSGSYTHGQLATAIRNKMNQVSTDSGFGINYIVTYDSTTEEFTIQDDGTNPGFEVELLWATGTNANASIASDIGFAATDIRDSLIVSDSTVTTVTITASSNDTIQFREDIGNGLSATLTATIPVGNYTVYPQLHELAANIESAMEAASAAAGNNTAYKVTYDDVNDKFTIEEQGPGLQLKELRILWNSGTAVTSAAATALGFDNTGDDVYTPPTSDKEAKWGIFDTLIDLKGFLEEDDVFGISKSITRLGDHLEGRIQA
;
A
#
# COMPACT_ATOMS: atom_id res chain seq x y z
N LEU A 1 -14.64 -1.90 -10.43
CA LEU A 1 -15.23 -2.93 -9.53
C LEU A 1 -16.01 -2.23 -8.41
N THR A 2 -16.97 -2.88 -7.74
CA THR A 2 -17.68 -2.27 -6.60
C THR A 2 -17.82 -3.26 -5.45
N ALA A 3 -17.22 -2.93 -4.31
CA ALA A 3 -17.34 -3.68 -3.07
C ALA A 3 -18.42 -3.07 -2.17
N THR A 4 -19.62 -3.66 -2.18
CA THR A 4 -20.72 -3.21 -1.30
C THR A 4 -20.58 -3.82 0.09
N ILE A 5 -20.32 -2.98 1.09
CA ILE A 5 -20.30 -3.38 2.50
C ILE A 5 -21.74 -3.52 2.99
N GLN A 6 -22.00 -4.57 3.78
CA GLN A 6 -23.32 -4.77 4.38
C GLN A 6 -23.61 -3.65 5.38
N SER A 7 -24.85 -3.17 5.43
CA SER A 7 -25.28 -2.23 6.47
C SER A 7 -25.25 -2.91 7.84
N GLY A 8 -24.72 -2.22 8.84
CA GLY A 8 -24.69 -2.69 10.22
C GLY A 8 -23.77 -1.85 11.10
N SER A 9 -23.70 -2.22 12.37
CA SER A 9 -22.76 -1.64 13.32
C SER A 9 -21.43 -2.38 13.27
N TYR A 10 -20.32 -1.63 13.24
CA TYR A 10 -18.97 -2.16 13.15
C TYR A 10 -18.07 -1.48 14.17
N THR A 11 -17.22 -2.25 14.85
CA THR A 11 -15.94 -1.71 15.34
C THR A 11 -15.00 -1.46 14.16
N HIS A 12 -13.97 -0.63 14.33
CA HIS A 12 -13.00 -0.37 13.26
C HIS A 12 -12.37 -1.65 12.68
N GLY A 13 -11.95 -2.58 13.54
CA GLY A 13 -11.39 -3.86 13.11
C GLY A 13 -12.40 -4.77 12.39
N GLN A 14 -13.68 -4.74 12.80
CA GLN A 14 -14.74 -5.45 12.09
C GLN A 14 -15.00 -4.83 10.71
N LEU A 15 -14.98 -3.50 10.60
CA LEU A 15 -15.14 -2.82 9.31
C LEU A 15 -13.97 -3.12 8.39
N ALA A 16 -12.72 -3.03 8.88
CA ALA A 16 -11.53 -3.40 8.11
C ALA A 16 -11.65 -4.81 7.52
N THR A 17 -12.07 -5.77 8.36
CA THR A 17 -12.33 -7.15 7.93
C THR A 17 -13.44 -7.23 6.88
N ALA A 18 -14.54 -6.48 7.04
CA ALA A 18 -15.65 -6.48 6.10
C ALA A 18 -15.25 -5.90 4.74
N ILE A 19 -14.50 -4.79 4.73
CA ILE A 19 -13.95 -4.18 3.51
C ILE A 19 -13.03 -5.17 2.80
N ARG A 20 -12.03 -5.71 3.50
CA ARG A 20 -11.10 -6.71 2.95
C ARG A 20 -11.85 -7.87 2.30
N ASN A 21 -12.75 -8.51 3.05
CA ASN A 21 -13.46 -9.69 2.56
C ASN A 21 -14.29 -9.37 1.30
N LYS A 22 -14.90 -8.18 1.25
CA LYS A 22 -15.70 -7.78 0.09
C LYS A 22 -14.84 -7.42 -1.12
N MET A 23 -13.70 -6.76 -0.92
CA MET A 23 -12.75 -6.47 -1.99
C MET A 23 -12.17 -7.77 -2.58
N ASN A 24 -11.71 -8.71 -1.73
CA ASN A 24 -11.20 -10.02 -2.18
C ASN A 24 -12.27 -10.80 -2.95
N GLN A 25 -13.52 -10.80 -2.46
CA GLN A 25 -14.63 -11.45 -3.14
C GLN A 25 -14.85 -10.86 -4.53
N VAL A 26 -14.97 -9.54 -4.64
CA VAL A 26 -15.27 -8.87 -5.91
C VAL A 26 -14.13 -9.05 -6.92
N SER A 27 -12.88 -9.01 -6.47
CA SER A 27 -11.70 -9.29 -7.29
C SER A 27 -11.72 -10.74 -7.81
N THR A 28 -12.03 -11.70 -6.94
CA THR A 28 -12.16 -13.12 -7.32
C THR A 28 -13.31 -13.34 -8.32
N ASP A 29 -14.50 -12.82 -8.03
CA ASP A 29 -15.69 -12.96 -8.87
C ASP A 29 -15.50 -12.33 -10.27
N SER A 30 -14.63 -11.32 -10.36
CA SER A 30 -14.29 -10.64 -11.61
C SER A 30 -13.10 -11.27 -12.35
N GLY A 31 -12.53 -12.35 -11.82
CA GLY A 31 -11.44 -13.11 -12.44
C GLY A 31 -10.03 -12.52 -12.24
N PHE A 32 -9.88 -11.48 -11.42
CA PHE A 32 -8.56 -10.92 -11.09
C PHE A 32 -7.86 -11.73 -10.00
N GLY A 33 -8.61 -12.17 -8.96
CA GLY A 33 -8.06 -13.00 -7.88
C GLY A 33 -7.03 -12.30 -6.98
N ILE A 34 -6.92 -10.98 -7.03
CA ILE A 34 -6.11 -10.16 -6.14
C ILE A 34 -6.69 -10.21 -4.72
N ASN A 35 -5.81 -10.44 -3.75
CA ASN A 35 -6.11 -10.34 -2.33
C ASN A 35 -5.68 -8.96 -1.82
N TYR A 36 -6.49 -8.41 -0.93
CA TYR A 36 -6.24 -7.13 -0.30
C TYR A 36 -5.97 -7.30 1.18
N ILE A 37 -5.26 -6.31 1.73
CA ILE A 37 -5.09 -6.10 3.15
C ILE A 37 -5.76 -4.78 3.50
N VAL A 38 -6.62 -4.86 4.51
CA VAL A 38 -7.25 -3.69 5.12
C VAL A 38 -6.99 -3.77 6.61
N THR A 39 -6.31 -2.77 7.14
CA THR A 39 -5.95 -2.67 8.55
C THR A 39 -6.50 -1.38 9.14
N TYR A 40 -6.61 -1.38 10.47
CA TYR A 40 -6.88 -0.20 11.25
C TYR A 40 -5.82 -0.13 12.35
N ASP A 41 -5.10 0.99 12.41
CA ASP A 41 -4.13 1.25 13.46
C ASP A 41 -4.83 1.98 14.62
N SER A 42 -4.95 1.34 15.78
CA SER A 42 -5.60 1.96 16.94
C SER A 42 -4.80 3.09 17.57
N THR A 43 -3.53 3.24 17.20
CA THR A 43 -2.63 4.28 17.73
C THR A 43 -2.75 5.56 16.92
N THR A 44 -2.77 5.43 15.59
CA THR A 44 -2.97 6.58 14.69
C THR A 44 -4.43 6.80 14.31
N GLU A 45 -5.31 5.86 14.66
CA GLU A 45 -6.74 5.85 14.32
C GLU A 45 -7.01 5.86 12.80
N GLU A 46 -6.09 5.32 12.01
CA GLU A 46 -6.13 5.35 10.54
C GLU A 46 -6.39 3.98 9.92
N PHE A 47 -7.02 3.97 8.74
CA PHE A 47 -7.15 2.78 7.90
C PHE A 47 -6.07 2.76 6.83
N THR A 48 -5.52 1.58 6.54
CA THR A 48 -4.67 1.33 5.36
C THR A 48 -5.37 0.31 4.46
N ILE A 49 -5.39 0.54 3.15
CA ILE A 49 -5.97 -0.35 2.13
C ILE A 49 -4.96 -0.53 1.00
N GLN A 50 -4.45 -1.74 0.81
CA GLN A 50 -3.50 -2.09 -0.26
C GLN A 50 -3.73 -3.53 -0.73
N ASP A 51 -3.15 -3.94 -1.86
CA ASP A 51 -3.05 -5.37 -2.17
C ASP A 51 -2.02 -6.06 -1.25
N ASP A 52 -2.03 -7.39 -1.23
CA ASP A 52 -1.13 -8.16 -0.36
C ASP A 52 0.23 -8.50 -0.98
N GLY A 53 0.53 -7.99 -2.17
CA GLY A 53 1.75 -8.25 -2.95
C GLY A 53 1.86 -9.70 -3.46
N THR A 54 0.87 -10.56 -3.22
CA THR A 54 0.94 -11.98 -3.64
C THR A 54 0.75 -12.16 -5.13
N ASN A 55 0.09 -11.20 -5.78
CA ASN A 55 -0.07 -11.11 -7.23
C ASN A 55 0.60 -9.81 -7.70
N PRO A 56 1.92 -9.85 -7.96
CA PRO A 56 2.70 -8.64 -8.22
C PRO A 56 2.34 -7.99 -9.56
N GLY A 57 2.67 -6.70 -9.68
CA GLY A 57 2.47 -5.92 -10.92
C GLY A 57 1.03 -5.46 -11.18
N PHE A 58 0.16 -5.60 -10.17
CA PHE A 58 -1.19 -5.01 -10.21
C PHE A 58 -1.23 -3.75 -9.37
N GLU A 59 -1.67 -2.64 -9.95
CA GLU A 59 -1.94 -1.43 -9.19
C GLU A 59 -3.39 -1.41 -8.71
N VAL A 60 -3.59 -1.03 -7.44
CA VAL A 60 -4.91 -0.82 -6.86
C VAL A 60 -5.27 0.66 -6.94
N GLU A 61 -6.41 0.97 -7.55
CA GLU A 61 -6.95 2.33 -7.56
C GLU A 61 -8.30 2.37 -6.84
N LEU A 62 -8.36 3.16 -5.78
CA LEU A 62 -9.55 3.43 -4.98
C LEU A 62 -10.27 4.65 -5.55
N LEU A 63 -11.32 4.40 -6.32
CA LEU A 63 -12.07 5.42 -7.08
C LEU A 63 -13.10 6.15 -6.20
N TRP A 64 -12.64 6.84 -5.15
CA TRP A 64 -13.51 7.54 -4.20
C TRP A 64 -14.23 8.77 -4.78
N ALA A 65 -13.62 9.46 -5.73
CA ALA A 65 -14.15 10.66 -6.37
C ALA A 65 -14.80 10.38 -7.72
N THR A 66 -14.21 9.50 -8.53
CA THR A 66 -14.66 9.27 -9.92
C THR A 66 -15.46 7.99 -10.11
N GLY A 67 -15.50 7.12 -9.10
CA GLY A 67 -16.24 5.87 -9.17
C GLY A 67 -17.75 6.11 -9.33
N THR A 68 -18.45 5.18 -9.99
CA THR A 68 -19.91 5.24 -10.21
C THR A 68 -20.73 5.45 -8.92
N ASN A 69 -20.16 5.06 -7.77
CA ASN A 69 -20.78 5.18 -6.44
C ASN A 69 -20.06 6.20 -5.55
N ALA A 70 -19.35 7.19 -6.10
CA ALA A 70 -18.61 8.19 -5.34
C ALA A 70 -19.47 8.87 -4.25
N ASN A 71 -20.72 9.21 -4.58
CA ASN A 71 -21.68 9.84 -3.65
C ASN A 71 -22.15 8.92 -2.51
N ALA A 72 -21.86 7.62 -2.57
CA ALA A 72 -22.18 6.64 -1.54
C ALA A 72 -20.92 5.91 -1.04
N SER A 73 -19.74 6.52 -1.25
CA SER A 73 -18.46 5.95 -0.83
C SER A 73 -18.33 5.93 0.69
N ILE A 74 -17.59 4.93 1.21
CA ILE A 74 -17.22 4.84 2.62
C ILE A 74 -15.97 5.67 2.96
N ALA A 75 -15.30 6.26 1.95
CA ALA A 75 -14.01 6.95 2.11
C ALA A 75 -13.96 7.89 3.32
N SER A 76 -14.93 8.80 3.43
CA SER A 76 -14.98 9.79 4.52
C SER A 76 -15.16 9.16 5.91
N ASP A 77 -15.78 7.98 5.99
CA ASP A 77 -15.96 7.26 7.25
C ASP A 77 -14.67 6.66 7.76
N ILE A 78 -13.88 6.13 6.85
CA ILE A 78 -12.62 5.49 7.17
C ILE A 78 -11.46 6.48 7.08
N GLY A 79 -11.76 7.79 7.14
CA GLY A 79 -10.77 8.85 7.25
C GLY A 79 -10.11 9.28 5.94
N PHE A 80 -10.50 8.69 4.79
CA PHE A 80 -9.98 9.07 3.49
C PHE A 80 -10.69 10.32 2.94
N ALA A 81 -9.94 11.18 2.25
CA ALA A 81 -10.47 12.26 1.46
C ALA A 81 -11.30 11.72 0.28
N ALA A 82 -12.25 12.54 -0.19
CA ALA A 82 -13.05 12.24 -1.38
C ALA A 82 -12.25 12.51 -2.67
N THR A 83 -11.08 11.88 -2.78
CA THR A 83 -10.16 11.93 -3.91
C THR A 83 -9.79 10.50 -4.28
N ASP A 84 -9.63 10.21 -5.57
CA ASP A 84 -9.13 8.90 -5.98
C ASP A 84 -7.70 8.71 -5.47
N ILE A 85 -7.40 7.50 -5.02
CA ILE A 85 -6.07 7.16 -4.50
C ILE A 85 -5.58 5.92 -5.23
N ARG A 86 -4.32 5.97 -5.66
CA ARG A 86 -3.63 4.85 -6.28
C ARG A 86 -2.53 4.34 -5.36
N ASP A 87 -2.48 3.03 -5.22
CA ASP A 87 -1.34 2.33 -4.67
C ASP A 87 -0.17 2.39 -5.67
N SER A 88 0.78 3.27 -5.40
CA SER A 88 1.83 3.66 -6.36
C SER A 88 3.10 2.86 -6.10
N LEU A 89 3.16 1.64 -6.66
CA LEU A 89 4.29 0.73 -6.54
C LEU A 89 5.60 1.34 -7.10
N ILE A 90 6.75 0.84 -6.64
CA ILE A 90 8.06 1.23 -7.19
C ILE A 90 8.32 0.42 -8.45
N VAL A 91 8.18 1.06 -9.61
CA VAL A 91 8.34 0.45 -10.93
C VAL A 91 9.47 1.15 -11.69
N SER A 92 10.36 0.40 -12.32
CA SER A 92 11.46 0.98 -13.09
C SER A 92 10.97 1.90 -14.21
N ASP A 93 11.62 3.05 -14.38
CA ASP A 93 11.22 4.08 -15.35
C ASP A 93 11.34 3.60 -16.79
N SER A 94 12.44 2.92 -17.09
CA SER A 94 12.82 2.45 -18.42
C SER A 94 12.69 0.94 -18.56
N THR A 95 12.49 0.50 -19.80
CA THR A 95 12.53 -0.92 -20.19
C THR A 95 13.96 -1.44 -20.13
N VAL A 96 14.17 -2.67 -19.65
CA VAL A 96 15.49 -3.27 -19.50
C VAL A 96 15.50 -4.71 -19.98
N THR A 97 16.13 -4.95 -21.13
CA THR A 97 16.20 -6.30 -21.73
C THR A 97 17.52 -7.02 -21.46
N THR A 98 18.46 -6.41 -20.75
CA THR A 98 19.74 -7.02 -20.32
C THR A 98 20.34 -6.20 -19.20
N VAL A 99 20.82 -6.87 -18.15
CA VAL A 99 21.46 -6.28 -16.98
C VAL A 99 22.83 -6.91 -16.78
N THR A 100 23.86 -6.08 -16.59
CA THR A 100 25.18 -6.52 -16.14
C THR A 100 25.45 -5.91 -14.76
N ILE A 101 25.61 -6.76 -13.75
CA ILE A 101 26.00 -6.36 -12.39
C ILE A 101 27.49 -6.63 -12.19
N THR A 102 28.24 -5.58 -11.86
CA THR A 102 29.69 -5.59 -11.66
C THR A 102 30.02 -5.18 -10.23
N ALA A 103 30.90 -5.95 -9.60
CA ALA A 103 31.31 -5.74 -8.21
C ALA A 103 31.77 -4.29 -7.98
N SER A 104 31.26 -3.68 -6.91
CA SER A 104 31.60 -2.31 -6.48
C SER A 104 31.33 -1.21 -7.53
N SER A 105 30.53 -1.50 -8.56
CA SER A 105 30.20 -0.54 -9.63
C SER A 105 28.71 -0.30 -9.77
N ASN A 106 27.88 -1.32 -9.63
CA ASN A 106 26.41 -1.23 -9.75
C ASN A 106 25.73 -2.42 -9.06
N ASP A 107 26.34 -2.91 -7.98
CA ASP A 107 25.95 -4.12 -7.25
C ASP A 107 25.25 -3.80 -5.92
N THR A 108 24.77 -2.57 -5.72
CA THR A 108 24.10 -2.19 -4.46
C THR A 108 22.76 -1.50 -4.67
N ILE A 109 21.82 -1.78 -3.76
CA ILE A 109 20.62 -0.99 -3.53
C ILE A 109 20.66 -0.51 -2.08
N GLN A 110 20.62 0.81 -1.88
CA GLN A 110 20.46 1.38 -0.55
C GLN A 110 19.02 1.79 -0.34
N PHE A 111 18.47 1.53 0.84
CA PHE A 111 17.07 1.81 1.13
C PHE A 111 16.85 2.14 2.61
N ARG A 112 15.69 2.70 2.92
CA ARG A 112 15.20 2.94 4.29
C ARG A 112 13.75 2.50 4.37
N GLU A 113 13.37 2.06 5.55
CA GLU A 113 12.04 1.54 5.85
C GLU A 113 11.47 2.29 7.05
N ASP A 114 10.19 2.63 7.02
CA ASP A 114 9.44 2.98 8.21
C ASP A 114 8.43 1.85 8.47
N ILE A 115 8.52 1.23 9.64
CA ILE A 115 7.58 0.19 10.12
C ILE A 115 6.72 0.69 11.27
N GLY A 116 6.53 2.01 11.38
CA GLY A 116 5.77 2.68 12.44
C GLY A 116 6.62 3.34 13.53
N ASN A 117 7.95 3.40 13.37
CA ASN A 117 8.87 4.04 14.33
C ASN A 117 9.66 5.20 13.71
N GLY A 118 9.26 5.65 12.53
CA GLY A 118 10.05 6.55 11.69
C GLY A 118 11.04 5.77 10.84
N LEU A 119 11.58 6.46 9.83
CA LEU A 119 12.56 5.88 8.91
C LEU A 119 13.80 5.32 9.62
N SER A 120 14.12 4.07 9.30
CA SER A 120 15.29 3.34 9.73
C SER A 120 16.61 4.01 9.32
N ALA A 121 17.74 3.48 9.82
CA ALA A 121 19.04 3.78 9.25
C ALA A 121 19.15 3.24 7.81
N THR A 122 20.10 3.75 7.02
CA THR A 122 20.34 3.24 5.66
C THR A 122 20.71 1.76 5.68
N LEU A 123 19.92 0.96 4.99
CA LEU A 123 20.15 -0.44 4.71
C LEU A 123 20.85 -0.59 3.35
N THR A 124 21.58 -1.69 3.16
CA THR A 124 22.30 -1.96 1.91
C THR A 124 22.11 -3.41 1.52
N ALA A 125 21.48 -3.63 0.37
CA ALA A 125 21.39 -4.92 -0.31
C ALA A 125 22.50 -5.00 -1.36
N THR A 126 23.34 -6.04 -1.28
CA THR A 126 24.35 -6.34 -2.31
C THR A 126 23.81 -7.38 -3.28
N ILE A 127 23.76 -7.04 -4.56
CA ILE A 127 23.28 -7.90 -5.63
C ILE A 127 24.43 -8.78 -6.14
N PRO A 128 24.19 -10.08 -6.40
CA PRO A 128 25.19 -10.93 -7.03
C PRO A 128 25.66 -10.37 -8.38
N VAL A 129 26.98 -10.45 -8.61
CA VAL A 129 27.56 -10.07 -9.91
C VAL A 129 27.17 -11.07 -10.99
N GLY A 130 26.93 -10.58 -12.21
CA GLY A 130 26.48 -11.44 -13.30
C GLY A 130 26.02 -10.69 -14.53
N ASN A 131 25.74 -11.45 -15.58
CA ASN A 131 25.06 -10.98 -16.78
C ASN A 131 23.70 -11.68 -16.87
N TYR A 132 22.65 -10.88 -16.85
CA TYR A 132 21.26 -11.31 -16.83
C TYR A 132 20.61 -10.81 -18.12
N THR A 133 20.35 -11.69 -19.08
CA THR A 133 19.94 -11.27 -20.42
C THR A 133 18.46 -11.49 -20.65
N VAL A 134 17.96 -12.71 -20.48
CA VAL A 134 16.56 -13.05 -20.74
C VAL A 134 16.11 -14.12 -19.77
N TYR A 135 14.85 -14.53 -19.83
CA TYR A 135 14.33 -15.65 -19.06
C TYR A 135 15.28 -16.88 -19.08
N PRO A 136 15.61 -17.46 -17.91
CA PRO A 136 15.09 -17.13 -16.57
C PRO A 136 15.91 -16.07 -15.82
N GLN A 137 16.98 -15.53 -16.39
CA GLN A 137 18.00 -14.77 -15.67
C GLN A 137 17.51 -13.45 -15.09
N LEU A 138 16.62 -12.72 -15.78
CA LEU A 138 16.04 -11.48 -15.24
C LEU A 138 15.09 -11.75 -14.06
N HIS A 139 14.41 -12.90 -14.07
CA HIS A 139 13.62 -13.38 -12.93
C HIS A 139 14.52 -13.83 -11.77
N GLU A 140 15.63 -14.50 -12.07
CA GLU A 140 16.66 -14.82 -11.07
C GLU A 140 17.27 -13.57 -10.46
N LEU A 141 17.52 -12.52 -11.26
CA LEU A 141 17.98 -11.23 -10.76
C LEU A 141 16.95 -10.59 -9.83
N ALA A 142 15.67 -10.57 -10.20
CA ALA A 142 14.59 -10.09 -9.34
C ALA A 142 14.58 -10.83 -7.99
N ALA A 143 14.61 -12.17 -8.01
CA ALA A 143 14.66 -12.99 -6.80
C ALA A 143 15.93 -12.75 -5.95
N ASN A 144 17.07 -12.48 -6.59
CA ASN A 144 18.30 -12.12 -5.89
C ASN A 144 18.20 -10.75 -5.21
N ILE A 145 17.55 -9.78 -5.86
CA ILE A 145 17.29 -8.46 -5.27
C ILE A 145 16.36 -8.59 -4.07
N GLU A 146 15.24 -9.33 -4.22
CA GLU A 146 14.30 -9.66 -3.15
C GLU A 146 15.03 -10.23 -1.94
N SER A 147 15.80 -11.30 -2.14
CA SER A 147 16.57 -11.97 -1.08
C SER A 147 17.57 -11.04 -0.40
N ALA A 148 18.24 -10.16 -1.17
CA ALA A 148 19.23 -9.24 -0.62
C ALA A 148 18.60 -8.11 0.21
N MET A 149 17.43 -7.60 -0.22
CA MET A 149 16.67 -6.61 0.53
C MET A 149 16.10 -7.19 1.82
N GLU A 150 15.47 -8.38 1.76
CA GLU A 150 14.95 -9.06 2.94
C GLU A 150 16.06 -9.40 3.95
N ALA A 151 17.24 -9.85 3.48
CA ALA A 151 18.38 -10.11 4.34
C ALA A 151 18.88 -8.84 5.06
N ALA A 152 18.93 -7.71 4.35
CA ALA A 152 19.32 -6.43 4.94
C ALA A 152 18.28 -5.92 5.95
N SER A 153 16.98 -6.08 5.65
CA SER A 153 15.88 -5.75 6.56
C SER A 153 15.89 -6.61 7.82
N ALA A 154 16.07 -7.93 7.68
CA ALA A 154 16.17 -8.86 8.79
C ALA A 154 17.39 -8.58 9.69
N ALA A 155 18.54 -8.25 9.09
CA ALA A 155 19.75 -7.87 9.84
C ALA A 155 19.56 -6.59 10.67
N ALA A 156 18.70 -5.68 10.23
CA ALA A 156 18.32 -4.49 10.98
C ALA A 156 17.21 -4.74 12.03
N GLY A 157 16.61 -5.94 12.04
CA GLY A 157 15.52 -6.31 12.94
C GLY A 157 14.12 -5.93 12.44
N ASN A 158 14.00 -5.39 11.23
CA ASN A 158 12.71 -4.97 10.66
C ASN A 158 11.93 -6.16 10.10
N ASN A 159 12.62 -7.13 9.48
CA ASN A 159 12.04 -8.36 8.93
C ASN A 159 10.90 -8.11 7.92
N THR A 160 11.02 -7.06 7.12
CA THR A 160 10.07 -6.77 6.03
C THR A 160 10.23 -7.82 4.92
N ALA A 161 9.12 -8.36 4.44
CA ALA A 161 9.07 -9.26 3.30
C ALA A 161 8.80 -8.46 2.03
N TYR A 162 9.61 -8.69 1.00
CA TYR A 162 9.55 -7.96 -0.26
C TYR A 162 9.14 -8.88 -1.39
N LYS A 163 8.50 -8.31 -2.40
CA LYS A 163 8.35 -8.95 -3.70
C LYS A 163 9.06 -8.11 -4.75
N VAL A 164 10.02 -8.73 -5.43
CA VAL A 164 10.66 -8.12 -6.59
C VAL A 164 10.35 -8.95 -7.81
N THR A 165 9.83 -8.32 -8.85
CA THR A 165 9.47 -9.00 -10.11
C THR A 165 10.08 -8.32 -11.31
N TYR A 166 10.26 -9.12 -12.36
CA TYR A 166 10.54 -8.66 -13.71
C TYR A 166 9.35 -9.03 -14.61
N ASP A 167 8.78 -8.04 -15.29
CA ASP A 167 7.70 -8.24 -16.24
C ASP A 167 8.26 -8.42 -17.66
N ASP A 168 8.14 -9.63 -18.23
CA ASP A 168 8.62 -9.93 -19.60
C ASP A 168 7.81 -9.23 -20.72
N VAL A 169 6.64 -8.68 -20.40
CA VAL A 169 5.79 -7.96 -21.37
C VAL A 169 6.17 -6.49 -21.45
N ASN A 170 6.40 -5.88 -20.29
CA ASN A 170 6.73 -4.45 -20.19
C ASN A 170 8.23 -4.18 -20.02
N ASP A 171 9.05 -5.23 -19.86
CA ASP A 171 10.49 -5.20 -19.60
C ASP A 171 10.86 -4.32 -18.39
N LYS A 172 10.09 -4.40 -17.31
CA LYS A 172 10.23 -3.54 -16.12
C LYS A 172 10.38 -4.32 -14.83
N PHE A 173 11.12 -3.75 -13.88
CA PHE A 173 11.19 -4.25 -12.51
C PHE A 173 10.15 -3.58 -11.63
N THR A 174 9.54 -4.33 -10.72
CA THR A 174 8.68 -3.82 -9.66
C THR A 174 9.20 -4.25 -8.30
N ILE A 175 9.18 -3.36 -7.32
CA ILE A 175 9.53 -3.60 -5.92
C ILE A 175 8.34 -3.21 -5.05
N GLU A 176 7.84 -4.15 -4.24
CA GLU A 176 6.71 -3.96 -3.34
C GLU A 176 6.87 -4.79 -2.05
N GLU A 177 6.08 -4.49 -1.02
CA GLU A 177 6.00 -5.33 0.18
C GLU A 177 5.05 -6.53 -0.09
N GLN A 178 5.31 -7.70 0.50
CA GLN A 178 4.41 -8.85 0.33
C GLN A 178 4.03 -9.53 1.64
N GLY A 179 2.85 -10.16 1.63
CA GLY A 179 2.40 -11.10 2.65
C GLY A 179 1.32 -10.58 3.58
N PRO A 180 0.77 -11.43 4.46
CA PRO A 180 -0.46 -11.15 5.22
C PRO A 180 -0.32 -10.14 6.37
N GLY A 181 0.90 -9.63 6.60
CA GLY A 181 1.24 -8.79 7.75
C GLY A 181 2.04 -7.56 7.33
N LEU A 182 1.64 -6.93 6.23
CA LEU A 182 2.26 -5.71 5.72
C LEU A 182 2.37 -4.66 6.83
N GLN A 183 3.57 -4.15 7.02
CA GLN A 183 3.96 -3.29 8.13
C GLN A 183 4.66 -2.02 7.66
N LEU A 184 5.04 -1.92 6.38
CA LEU A 184 5.63 -0.70 5.87
C LEU A 184 4.61 0.44 5.99
N LYS A 185 5.09 1.57 6.50
CA LYS A 185 4.45 2.88 6.39
C LYS A 185 5.14 3.70 5.30
N GLU A 186 6.41 3.41 5.03
CA GLU A 186 7.16 4.01 3.94
C GLU A 186 8.36 3.13 3.56
N LEU A 187 8.65 3.03 2.26
CA LEU A 187 9.89 2.49 1.72
C LEU A 187 10.54 3.56 0.86
N ARG A 188 11.82 3.85 1.09
CA ARG A 188 12.62 4.74 0.24
C ARG A 188 13.78 4.00 -0.38
N ILE A 189 13.87 3.98 -1.70
CA ILE A 189 15.05 3.48 -2.41
C ILE A 189 15.95 4.65 -2.77
N LEU A 190 17.16 4.65 -2.20
CA LEU A 190 18.07 5.78 -2.18
C LEU A 190 18.99 5.79 -3.40
N TRP A 191 18.43 5.97 -4.60
CA TRP A 191 19.24 6.03 -5.82
C TRP A 191 20.15 7.25 -5.88
N ASN A 192 19.70 8.38 -5.32
CA ASN A 192 20.41 9.66 -5.38
C ASN A 192 20.89 10.17 -4.01
N SER A 193 20.17 9.86 -2.92
CA SER A 193 20.54 10.34 -1.57
C SER A 193 21.41 9.36 -0.76
N GLY A 194 21.65 8.16 -1.29
CA GLY A 194 22.45 7.13 -0.63
C GLY A 194 23.94 7.48 -0.51
N THR A 195 24.64 6.85 0.43
CA THR A 195 26.11 6.95 0.52
C THR A 195 26.84 6.14 -0.54
N ALA A 196 26.16 5.18 -1.18
CA ALA A 196 26.68 4.28 -2.21
C ALA A 196 26.15 4.61 -3.61
N VAL A 197 25.79 5.88 -3.90
CA VAL A 197 25.25 6.31 -5.21
C VAL A 197 26.11 5.88 -6.40
N THR A 198 27.44 5.85 -6.24
CA THR A 198 28.38 5.45 -7.30
C THR A 198 28.41 3.96 -7.59
N SER A 199 27.87 3.14 -6.68
CA SER A 199 27.69 1.69 -6.86
C SER A 199 26.22 1.29 -6.93
N ALA A 200 25.30 2.24 -7.08
CA ALA A 200 23.88 1.99 -7.13
C ALA A 200 23.49 1.25 -8.41
N ALA A 201 22.60 0.26 -8.27
CA ALA A 201 22.10 -0.53 -9.39
C ALA A 201 21.05 0.19 -10.25
N ALA A 202 20.59 1.39 -9.85
CA ALA A 202 19.47 2.14 -10.43
C ALA A 202 19.40 2.05 -11.97
N THR A 203 20.39 2.63 -12.66
CA THR A 203 20.41 2.70 -14.13
C THR A 203 20.50 1.31 -14.78
N ALA A 204 21.17 0.35 -14.14
CA ALA A 204 21.26 -1.01 -14.65
C ALA A 204 19.91 -1.75 -14.56
N LEU A 205 19.09 -1.39 -13.57
CA LEU A 205 17.74 -1.92 -13.35
C LEU A 205 16.65 -1.06 -14.00
N GLY A 206 17.02 0.01 -14.72
CA GLY A 206 16.08 0.86 -15.46
C GLY A 206 15.42 1.97 -14.65
N PHE A 207 15.86 2.18 -13.41
CA PHE A 207 15.44 3.31 -12.58
C PHE A 207 16.22 4.57 -12.91
N ASP A 208 15.54 5.71 -12.85
CA ASP A 208 16.18 7.01 -12.81
C ASP A 208 17.00 7.17 -11.54
N ASN A 209 18.18 7.78 -11.65
CA ASN A 209 19.07 8.01 -10.52
C ASN A 209 19.17 9.49 -10.13
N THR A 210 18.30 10.35 -10.69
CA THR A 210 18.26 11.77 -10.32
C THR A 210 17.38 12.05 -9.09
N GLY A 211 16.50 11.10 -8.74
CA GLY A 211 15.65 11.13 -7.56
C GLY A 211 15.72 9.82 -6.78
N ASP A 212 15.16 9.82 -5.58
CA ASP A 212 14.89 8.58 -4.82
C ASP A 212 13.45 8.15 -5.09
N ASP A 213 13.23 6.84 -5.13
CA ASP A 213 11.86 6.30 -5.17
C ASP A 213 11.30 6.18 -3.77
N VAL A 214 10.02 6.55 -3.61
CA VAL A 214 9.31 6.50 -2.34
C VAL A 214 7.97 5.80 -2.55
N TYR A 215 7.75 4.73 -1.78
CA TYR A 215 6.49 4.05 -1.66
C TYR A 215 5.85 4.36 -0.30
N THR A 216 4.57 4.70 -0.32
CA THR A 216 3.74 4.90 0.88
C THR A 216 2.39 4.23 0.64
N PRO A 217 2.00 3.24 1.47
CA PRO A 217 0.70 2.60 1.39
C PRO A 217 -0.47 3.60 1.42
N PRO A 218 -1.58 3.33 0.71
CA PRO A 218 -2.80 4.11 0.82
C PRO A 218 -3.36 4.07 2.24
N THR A 219 -3.07 5.12 3.01
CA THR A 219 -3.50 5.30 4.39
C THR A 219 -4.44 6.50 4.46
N SER A 220 -5.45 6.44 5.32
CA SER A 220 -6.43 7.49 5.47
C SER A 220 -5.80 8.82 5.88
N ASP A 221 -6.29 9.93 5.32
CA ASP A 221 -5.75 11.28 5.53
C ASP A 221 -5.96 11.84 6.94
N LYS A 222 -6.89 11.25 7.70
CA LYS A 222 -7.22 11.64 9.07
C LYS A 222 -7.72 10.44 9.88
N GLU A 223 -7.72 10.63 11.19
CA GLU A 223 -8.31 9.73 12.17
C GLU A 223 -9.78 9.39 11.79
N ALA A 224 -10.09 8.10 11.70
CA ALA A 224 -11.42 7.58 11.41
C ALA A 224 -12.27 7.56 12.69
N LYS A 225 -12.69 8.73 13.17
CA LYS A 225 -13.47 8.86 14.41
C LYS A 225 -14.95 8.65 14.19
N TRP A 226 -15.52 7.72 14.94
CA TRP A 226 -16.97 7.46 15.00
C TRP A 226 -17.51 7.70 16.41
N GLY A 227 -17.04 8.75 17.10
CA GLY A 227 -17.61 9.12 18.39
C GLY A 227 -19.04 9.65 18.24
N ILE A 228 -19.81 9.64 19.34
CA ILE A 228 -21.16 10.26 19.36
C ILE A 228 -21.11 11.73 18.97
N PHE A 229 -20.06 12.45 19.39
CA PHE A 229 -19.91 13.87 19.08
C PHE A 229 -19.50 14.10 17.62
N ASP A 230 -18.59 13.29 17.08
CA ASP A 230 -18.22 13.34 15.67
C ASP A 230 -19.43 13.03 14.78
N THR A 231 -20.20 12.01 15.15
CA THR A 231 -21.45 11.66 14.46
C THR A 231 -22.47 12.81 14.48
N LEU A 232 -22.58 13.55 15.60
CA LEU A 232 -23.46 14.72 15.69
C LEU A 232 -22.94 15.90 14.86
N ILE A 233 -21.62 16.11 14.81
CA ILE A 233 -20.99 17.15 13.99
C ILE A 233 -21.20 16.85 12.51
N ASP A 234 -20.96 15.61 12.09
CA ASP A 234 -21.19 15.14 10.72
C ASP A 234 -22.66 15.27 10.34
N LEU A 235 -23.59 14.87 11.22
CA LEU A 235 -25.02 15.04 10.98
C LEU A 235 -25.39 16.51 10.74
N LYS A 236 -24.80 17.44 11.49
CA LYS A 236 -25.03 18.87 11.28
C LYS A 236 -24.59 19.29 9.87
N GLY A 237 -23.41 18.85 9.41
CA GLY A 237 -22.92 19.12 8.06
C GLY A 237 -23.86 18.55 7.00
N PHE A 238 -24.25 17.28 7.12
CA PHE A 238 -25.16 16.64 6.16
C PHE A 238 -26.54 17.30 6.11
N LEU A 239 -27.03 17.83 7.24
CA LEU A 239 -28.26 18.63 7.28
C LEU A 239 -28.11 19.99 6.58
N GLU A 240 -26.93 20.61 6.65
CA GLU A 240 -26.65 21.88 5.95
C GLU A 240 -26.51 21.69 4.43
N GLU A 241 -26.12 20.50 3.99
CA GLU A 241 -25.92 20.13 2.58
C GLU A 241 -27.10 19.41 1.93
N ASP A 242 -28.19 19.15 2.67
CA ASP A 242 -29.31 18.28 2.26
C ASP A 242 -28.86 16.87 1.80
N ASP A 243 -27.75 16.35 2.37
CA ASP A 243 -27.24 15.01 2.08
C ASP A 243 -28.06 13.94 2.81
N VAL A 244 -29.10 13.44 2.13
CA VAL A 244 -30.00 12.40 2.65
C VAL A 244 -29.24 11.12 3.05
N PHE A 245 -28.17 10.76 2.34
CA PHE A 245 -27.41 9.55 2.63
C PHE A 245 -26.59 9.74 3.91
N GLY A 246 -25.86 10.85 4.01
CA GLY A 246 -25.13 11.26 5.22
C GLY A 246 -26.04 11.36 6.44
N ILE A 247 -27.21 12.00 6.30
CA ILE A 247 -28.22 12.11 7.37
C ILE A 247 -28.67 10.72 7.84
N SER A 248 -29.11 9.86 6.91
CA SER A 248 -29.60 8.51 7.25
C SER A 248 -28.55 7.71 8.02
N LYS A 249 -27.30 7.80 7.57
CA LYS A 249 -26.16 7.10 8.14
C LYS A 249 -25.78 7.60 9.53
N SER A 250 -25.73 8.92 9.73
CA SER A 250 -25.49 9.50 11.04
C SER A 250 -26.61 9.14 12.02
N ILE A 251 -27.88 9.13 11.58
CA ILE A 251 -29.00 8.67 12.42
C ILE A 251 -28.83 7.21 12.84
N THR A 252 -28.43 6.31 11.94
CA THR A 252 -28.13 4.91 12.27
C THR A 252 -27.01 4.81 13.32
N ARG A 253 -25.90 5.51 13.12
CA ARG A 253 -24.78 5.55 14.09
C ARG A 253 -25.20 6.09 15.46
N LEU A 254 -26.01 7.15 15.50
CA LEU A 254 -26.56 7.68 16.74
C LEU A 254 -27.44 6.65 17.46
N GLY A 255 -28.27 5.90 16.71
CA GLY A 255 -29.05 4.78 17.25
C GLY A 255 -28.17 3.75 17.94
N ASP A 256 -27.12 3.29 17.26
CA ASP A 256 -26.17 2.31 17.80
C ASP A 256 -25.47 2.83 19.07
N HIS A 257 -25.04 4.09 19.08
CA HIS A 257 -24.44 4.72 20.26
C HIS A 257 -25.38 4.75 21.47
N LEU A 258 -26.68 4.93 21.24
CA LEU A 258 -27.68 4.99 22.30
C LEU A 258 -28.04 3.59 22.81
N GLU A 259 -28.18 2.61 21.92
CA GLU A 259 -28.48 1.21 22.28
C GLU A 259 -27.32 0.57 23.06
N GLY A 260 -26.07 0.82 22.66
CA GLY A 260 -24.89 0.35 23.37
C GLY A 260 -24.76 0.89 24.80
N ARG A 261 -25.40 2.02 25.12
CA ARG A 261 -25.41 2.62 26.47
C ARG A 261 -26.56 2.15 27.36
N ILE A 262 -27.58 1.49 26.80
CA ILE A 262 -28.72 0.95 27.57
C ILE A 262 -28.40 -0.45 28.13
N GLN A 263 -27.38 -1.13 27.60
CA GLN A 263 -26.95 -2.46 28.03
C GLN A 263 -25.77 -2.48 29.03
N ALA A 264 -25.25 -1.31 29.43
CA ALA A 264 -24.16 -1.14 30.40
C ALA A 264 -24.66 -0.51 31.71
#